data_AF-A0A1X0F557-F1
#
_entry.id   AF-A0A1X0F557-F1
#
_cell.length_a   1.000
_cell.length_b   1.000
_cell.length_c   1.000
_cell.angle_alpha   90.00
_cell.angle_beta   90.00
_cell.angle_gamma   90.00
#
_symmetry.space_group_name_H-M   'P 1'
#
loop_
_entity.id
_entity.type
_entity.pdbx_description
1 polymer ?
#
loop_
_entity_poly.entity_id
_entity_poly.type
_entity_poly.pdbx_seq_one_letter_code
_entity_poly.pdbx_strand_id
1 'polypeptide(L)' 'MTNELDLLEWWERRSDDQRTALKQAAQQGDMGADTVQLLINTRCPGSPIGTKWESQPQYAWSWPESVRTFIIAQ' A
#
# COMPACT_ATOMS: atom_id res chain seq x y z
N MET A 1 -10.24 5.18 10.48
CA MET A 1 -10.81 5.00 9.13
C MET A 1 -10.05 5.91 8.20
N THR A 2 -9.46 5.39 7.13
CA THR A 2 -8.79 6.20 6.11
C THR A 2 -9.87 6.91 5.29
N ASN A 3 -9.75 8.23 5.11
CA ASN A 3 -10.67 9.03 4.30
C ASN A 3 -10.35 8.83 2.81
N GLU A 4 -11.38 8.62 1.99
CA GLU A 4 -11.24 8.38 0.54
C GLU A 4 -10.68 9.60 -0.18
N LEU A 5 -11.03 10.82 0.24
CA LEU A 5 -10.49 12.05 -0.33
C LEU A 5 -8.98 12.16 -0.13
N ASP A 6 -8.48 11.80 1.06
CA ASP A 6 -7.05 11.82 1.35
C ASP A 6 -6.29 10.79 0.50
N LEU A 7 -6.90 9.62 0.25
CA LEU A 7 -6.34 8.60 -0.64
C LEU A 7 -6.30 9.07 -2.09
N LEU A 8 -7.36 9.73 -2.57
CA LEU A 8 -7.39 10.29 -3.91
C LEU A 8 -6.32 11.37 -4.10
N GLU A 9 -6.19 12.30 -3.16
CA GLU A 9 -5.13 13.31 -3.21
C GLU A 9 -3.73 12.70 -3.17
N TRP A 10 -3.53 11.68 -2.33
CA TRP A 10 -2.26 10.95 -2.26
C TRP A 10 -1.94 10.25 -3.59
N TRP A 11 -2.94 9.62 -4.19
CA TRP A 11 -2.85 8.92 -5.47
C TRP A 11 -2.53 9.88 -6.61
N GLU A 12 -3.18 11.03 -6.65
CA GLU A 12 -2.96 12.02 -7.71
C GLU A 12 -1.52 12.56 -7.70
N ARG A 13 -0.88 12.62 -6.53
CA ARG A 13 0.52 13.03 -6.38
C ARG A 13 1.53 11.94 -6.77
N ARG A 14 1.10 10.72 -7.10
CA ARG A 14 2.00 9.62 -7.54
C ARG A 14 2.35 9.76 -9.01
N SER A 15 3.58 9.41 -9.39
CA SER A 15 3.96 9.27 -10.80
C SER A 15 3.31 8.04 -11.44
N ASP A 16 3.26 7.97 -12.77
CA ASP A 16 2.71 6.83 -13.50
C ASP A 16 3.41 5.51 -13.17
N ASP A 17 4.73 5.53 -13.00
CA ASP A 17 5.52 4.36 -12.57
C ASP A 17 5.11 3.89 -11.17
N GLN A 18 4.92 4.82 -10.23
CA GLN A 18 4.48 4.50 -8.86
C GLN A 18 3.06 3.93 -8.86
N ARG A 19 2.15 4.53 -9.64
CA ARG A 19 0.77 4.05 -9.80
C ARG A 19 0.77 2.64 -10.39
N THR A 20 1.60 2.39 -11.39
CA THR A 20 1.75 1.06 -12.02
C THR A 20 2.23 0.01 -11.03
N ALA A 21 3.30 0.30 -10.28
CA ALA A 21 3.83 -0.62 -9.27
C ALA A 21 2.80 -0.92 -8.17
N LEU A 22 2.08 0.10 -7.69
CA LEU A 22 1.03 -0.06 -6.67
C LEU A 22 -0.15 -0.89 -7.19
N LYS A 23 -0.60 -0.68 -8.43
CA LYS A 23 -1.67 -1.49 -9.03
C LYS A 23 -1.27 -2.96 -9.14
N GLN A 24 -0.06 -3.23 -9.62
CA GLN A 24 0.44 -4.60 -9.74
C GLN A 24 0.49 -5.31 -8.39
N ALA A 25 1.07 -4.65 -7.37
CA ALA A 25 1.14 -5.22 -6.02
C ALA A 25 -0.26 -5.42 -5.39
N ALA A 26 -1.16 -4.46 -5.55
CA ALA A 26 -2.54 -4.57 -5.05
C ALA A 26 -3.30 -5.74 -5.70
N GLN A 27 -3.14 -5.95 -7.00
CA GLN A 27 -3.76 -7.06 -7.73
C GLN A 27 -3.22 -8.42 -7.28
N GLN A 28 -1.90 -8.54 -7.14
CA GLN A 28 -1.26 -9.77 -6.63
C GLN A 28 -1.63 -10.05 -5.16
N GLY A 29 -2.02 -9.02 -4.41
CA GLY A 29 -2.35 -9.12 -3.00
C GLY A 29 -1.12 -9.29 -2.09
N ASP A 30 0.07 -9.33 -2.68
CA ASP A 30 1.34 -9.38 -1.98
C ASP A 30 1.89 -7.96 -1.76
N MET A 31 2.49 -7.74 -0.61
CA MET A 31 3.11 -6.48 -0.24
C MET A 31 4.59 -6.71 0.06
N GLY A 32 5.37 -6.78 -1.01
CA GLY A 32 6.83 -6.83 -0.92
C GLY A 32 7.42 -5.57 -0.26
N ALA A 33 8.67 -5.67 0.18
CA ALA A 33 9.37 -4.59 0.90
C ALA A 33 9.37 -3.26 0.12
N ASP A 34 9.52 -3.31 -1.21
CA ASP A 34 9.49 -2.11 -2.05
C ASP A 34 8.13 -1.41 -2.05
N THR A 35 7.05 -2.18 -2.07
CA THR A 35 5.68 -1.64 -1.97
C THR A 35 5.45 -1.00 -0.61
N VAL A 36 5.89 -1.65 0.47
CA VAL A 36 5.82 -1.09 1.84
C VAL A 36 6.60 0.22 1.91
N GLN A 37 7.84 0.22 1.41
CA GLN A 37 8.70 1.39 1.42
C GLN A 37 8.09 2.53 0.60
N LEU A 38 7.48 2.23 -0.55
CA LEU A 38 6.76 3.20 -1.36
C LEU A 38 5.58 3.80 -0.60
N LEU A 39 4.74 2.99 0.06
CA LEU A 39 3.61 3.49 0.86
C LEU A 39 4.09 4.40 2.01
N ILE A 40 5.18 4.04 2.68
CA ILE A 40 5.76 4.83 3.78
C ILE A 40 6.37 6.14 3.25
N ASN A 41 7.23 6.08 2.23
CA ASN A 41 7.91 7.25 1.68
C ASN A 41 6.93 8.27 1.09
N THR A 42 5.81 7.78 0.57
CA THR A 42 4.77 8.62 -0.01
C THR A 42 3.71 9.06 1.00
N ARG A 43 3.85 8.65 2.27
CA ARG A 43 2.93 8.94 3.37
C ARG A 43 1.49 8.57 3.02
N CYS A 44 1.29 7.33 2.57
CA CYS A 44 -0.05 6.81 2.27
C CYS A 44 -0.96 6.98 3.51
N PRO A 45 -2.16 7.57 3.36
CA PRO A 45 -3.13 7.74 4.45
C PRO A 45 -3.61 6.43 5.10
N GLY A 46 -3.40 5.29 4.45
CA GLY A 46 -3.56 3.97 5.05
C GLY A 46 -2.20 3.29 5.19
N SER A 47 -1.73 3.13 6.43
CA SER A 47 -0.44 2.49 6.70
C SER A 47 -0.51 0.98 6.51
N PRO A 48 0.53 0.36 5.91
CA PRO A 48 0.59 -1.09 5.77
C PRO A 48 0.55 -1.78 7.14
N ILE A 49 -0.09 -2.95 7.20
CA ILE A 49 -0.22 -3.72 8.44
C ILE A 49 0.96 -4.68 8.50
N GLY A 50 1.82 -4.51 9.49
CA GLY A 50 2.96 -5.39 9.73
C GLY A 50 2.69 -6.36 10.86
N THR A 51 2.74 -7.66 10.57
CA THR A 51 2.66 -8.73 11.57
C THR A 51 4.03 -9.39 11.70
N LYS A 52 4.58 -9.45 12.92
CA LYS A 52 5.84 -10.15 13.20
C LYS A 52 5.57 -11.37 14.07
N TRP A 53 5.91 -12.54 13.54
CA TRP A 53 5.85 -13.80 14.27
C TRP A 53 7.22 -14.12 14.86
N GLU A 54 7.28 -14.71 16.06
CA GLU A 54 8.55 -15.04 16.74
C GLU A 54 9.47 -15.94 15.90
N SER A 55 8.89 -16.81 15.08
CA SER A 55 9.59 -17.74 14.19
C SER A 55 10.08 -17.12 12.88
N GLN A 56 9.72 -15.86 12.57
CA GLN A 56 10.09 -15.21 11.31
C GLN A 56 11.04 -14.03 11.54
N PRO A 57 12.17 -13.97 10.80
CA PRO A 57 13.13 -12.87 10.95
C PRO A 57 12.59 -11.53 10.42
N GLN A 58 11.58 -11.56 9.54
CA GLN A 58 11.01 -10.40 8.86
C GLN A 58 9.51 -10.22 9.15
N TYR A 59 9.02 -8.99 9.01
CA TYR A 59 7.58 -8.70 9.07
C TYR A 59 6.87 -9.30 7.86
N ALA A 60 5.70 -9.91 8.12
CA ALA A 60 4.71 -10.19 7.09
C ALA A 60 3.84 -8.94 6.92
N TRP A 61 3.84 -8.37 5.73
CA TRP A 61 3.09 -7.15 5.42
C TRP A 61 1.79 -7.48 4.71
N SER A 62 0.73 -6.76 5.07
CA SER A 62 -0.56 -6.86 4.39
C SER A 62 -1.16 -5.50 4.10
N TRP A 63 -2.00 -5.48 3.07
CA TRP A 63 -2.75 -4.29 2.69
C TRP A 63 -3.85 -3.96 3.70
N PRO A 64 -4.02 -2.69 4.06
CA PRO A 64 -5.31 -2.22 4.53
C PRO A 64 -6.33 -2.42 3.43
N GLU A 65 -7.47 -3.04 3.75
CA GLU A 65 -8.51 -3.38 2.78
C GLU A 65 -9.00 -2.15 2.01
N SER A 66 -9.22 -1.03 2.70
CA SER A 66 -9.63 0.23 2.09
C SER A 66 -8.64 0.75 1.04
N VAL A 67 -7.34 0.65 1.32
CA VAL A 67 -6.26 1.11 0.41
C VAL A 67 -6.20 0.21 -0.82
N ARG A 68 -6.23 -1.12 -0.62
CA ARG A 68 -6.17 -2.08 -1.73
C ARG A 68 -7.37 -1.93 -2.66
N THR A 69 -8.57 -1.84 -2.09
CA THR A 69 -9.80 -1.65 -2.86
C THR A 69 -9.77 -0.34 -3.63
N PHE A 70 -9.33 0.75 -3.00
CA PHE A 70 -9.18 2.04 -3.67
C PHE A 70 -8.22 1.94 -4.88
N ILE A 71 -7.03 1.35 -4.71
CA ILE A 71 -6.02 1.23 -5.78
C ILE A 71 -6.51 0.38 -6.94
N ILE A 72 -7.24 -0.72 -6.66
CA ILE A 72 -7.80 -1.59 -7.69
C ILE A 72 -8.90 -0.88 -8.51
N ALA A 73 -9.60 0.08 -7.91
CA ALA A 73 -10.67 0.83 -8.57
C ALA A 73 -10.18 1.98 -9.47
N GLN A 74 -8.90 2.37 -9.39
CA GLN A 74 -8.27 3.38 -10.26
C GLN A 74 -7.86 2.80 -11.61
#